data_AF-A0A5E7SFS9-F1
#
_entry.id   AF-A0A5E7SFS9-F1
#
_cell.length_a   1.000
_cell.length_b   1.000
_cell.length_c   1.000
_cell.angle_alpha   90.00
_cell.angle_beta   90.00
_cell.angle_gamma   90.00
#
_symmetry.space_group_name_H-M   'P 1'
#
loop_
_entity.id
_entity.type
_entity.pdbx_description
1 polymer ?
#
loop_
_entity_poly.entity_id
_entity_poly.type
_entity_poly.pdbx_seq_one_letter_code
_entity_poly.pdbx_strand_id
1 'polypeptide(L)'
;MQPLREEGKQIFGVVCGWLDIGVRLRLLAELRQAKDAADQANTSKSIFLATMSHEIRTPMNAIIGMLELVLHRRDVRGRSAEQVQVAHDVALSLLELLAGFWIFPALNRARRACTSCPAP
;
A
#
# COMPACT_ATOMS: atom_id res chain seq x y z
N MET A 1 -23.42 9.27 36.51
CA MET A 1 -24.33 9.21 37.68
C MET A 1 -23.59 8.51 38.79
N GLN A 2 -23.05 9.28 39.74
CA GLN A 2 -22.33 8.71 40.87
C GLN A 2 -23.22 8.85 42.12
N PRO A 3 -23.56 7.75 42.80
CA PRO A 3 -24.34 7.82 44.03
C PRO A 3 -23.43 8.33 45.15
N LEU A 4 -23.86 9.38 45.85
CA LEU A 4 -23.16 9.86 47.04
C LEU A 4 -23.58 8.99 48.22
N ARG A 5 -22.61 8.33 48.86
CA ARG A 5 -22.85 7.42 49.98
C ARG A 5 -22.01 7.88 51.16
N GLU A 6 -22.67 8.25 52.25
CA GLU A 6 -22.02 8.56 53.53
C GLU A 6 -21.75 7.25 54.30
N GLU A 7 -20.73 7.24 55.17
CA GLU A 7 -20.33 6.10 56.01
C GLU A 7 -21.41 5.77 57.05
N GLY A 8 -22.50 5.11 56.62
CA GLY A 8 -23.58 4.71 57.52
C GLY A 8 -24.98 4.76 56.94
N LYS A 9 -25.19 4.11 55.79
CA LYS A 9 -26.52 3.69 55.28
C LYS A 9 -27.64 4.74 55.26
N GLN A 10 -27.64 5.60 54.24
CA GLN A 10 -28.80 5.83 53.37
C GLN A 10 -28.34 6.60 52.11
N ILE A 11 -28.92 6.29 50.94
CA ILE A 11 -28.60 6.99 49.69
C ILE A 11 -29.22 8.38 49.79
N PHE A 12 -28.39 9.40 50.02
CA PHE A 12 -28.83 10.77 50.27
C PHE A 12 -29.14 11.55 48.98
N GLY A 13 -28.66 11.08 47.83
CA GLY A 13 -28.96 11.69 46.53
C GLY A 13 -28.15 11.11 45.39
N VAL A 14 -28.58 11.44 44.17
CA VAL A 14 -27.87 11.09 42.93
C VAL A 14 -27.30 12.37 42.33
N VAL A 15 -25.99 12.40 42.08
CA VAL A 15 -25.38 13.49 41.34
C VAL A 15 -25.48 13.21 39.85
N CYS A 16 -26.29 14.02 39.18
CA CYS A 16 -26.42 14.06 37.72
C CYS A 16 -25.69 15.30 37.20
N GLY A 17 -24.72 15.11 36.32
CA GLY A 17 -24.11 16.19 35.55
C GLY A 17 -24.59 16.12 34.11
N TRP A 18 -24.92 17.27 33.52
CA TRP A 18 -25.12 17.40 32.09
C TRP A 18 -23.78 17.80 31.48
N LEU A 19 -23.21 16.94 30.65
CA LEU A 19 -22.03 17.27 29.87
C LEU A 19 -22.43 17.37 28.40
N ASP A 20 -22.36 18.57 27.85
CA ASP A 20 -22.57 18.76 26.41
C ASP A 20 -21.38 18.17 25.65
N ILE A 21 -21.64 17.03 25.01
CA ILE A 21 -20.68 16.32 24.16
C ILE A 21 -21.01 16.44 22.67
N GLY A 22 -22.04 17.22 22.30
CA GLY A 22 -22.54 17.29 20.92
C GLY A 22 -21.47 17.77 19.94
N VAL A 23 -20.74 18.83 20.31
CA VAL A 23 -19.64 19.38 19.50
C VAL A 23 -18.52 18.36 19.32
N ARG A 24 -18.14 17.64 20.39
CA ARG A 24 -17.06 16.64 20.34
C ARG A 24 -17.43 15.44 19.49
N LEU A 25 -18.66 14.95 19.61
CA LEU A 25 -19.16 13.85 18.79
C LEU A 25 -19.21 14.24 17.30
N ARG A 26 -19.62 15.46 16.99
CA ARG A 26 -19.64 15.97 15.62
C ARG A 26 -18.25 16.07 15.01
N LEU A 27 -17.30 16.65 15.74
CA LEU A 27 -15.89 16.73 15.30
C LEU A 27 -15.28 15.34 15.09
N LEU A 28 -15.56 14.39 15.99
CA LEU A 28 -15.10 13.01 15.84
C LEU A 28 -15.70 12.32 14.61
N ALA A 29 -16.98 12.57 14.32
CA ALA A 29 -17.64 12.03 13.13
C ALA A 29 -17.06 12.62 11.84
N GLU A 30 -16.83 13.93 11.79
CA GLU A 30 -16.21 14.62 10.66
C GLU A 30 -14.77 14.13 10.42
N LEU A 31 -13.97 13.98 11.49
CA LEU A 31 -12.64 13.39 11.42
C LEU A 31 -12.66 11.96 10.87
N ARG A 32 -13.63 11.16 11.31
CA ARG A 32 -13.77 9.77 10.90
C ARG A 32 -14.15 9.68 9.41
N GLN A 33 -15.10 10.50 8.96
CA GLN A 33 -15.46 10.58 7.54
C GLN A 33 -14.28 11.04 6.68
N ALA A 34 -13.54 12.06 7.09
CA ALA A 34 -12.38 12.54 6.35
C ALA A 34 -11.29 11.46 6.25
N LYS A 35 -11.04 10.73 7.35
CA LYS A 35 -10.12 9.59 7.36
C LYS A 35 -10.59 8.48 6.43
N ASP A 36 -11.85 8.06 6.54
CA ASP A 36 -12.38 6.95 5.75
C ASP A 36 -12.34 7.27 4.24
N ALA A 37 -12.62 8.53 3.87
CA ALA A 37 -12.46 9.00 2.49
C ALA A 37 -11.00 8.96 2.02
N ALA A 38 -10.05 9.36 2.87
CA ALA A 38 -8.62 9.29 2.55
C ALA A 38 -8.14 7.84 2.41
N ASP A 39 -8.58 6.94 3.29
CA ASP A 39 -8.24 5.53 3.28
C ASP A 39 -8.81 4.83 2.02
N GLN A 40 -10.04 5.16 1.62
CA GLN A 40 -10.62 4.70 0.35
C GLN A 40 -9.79 5.18 -0.84
N ALA A 41 -9.50 6.49 -0.91
CA ALA A 41 -8.71 7.05 -2.01
C ALA A 41 -7.32 6.41 -2.10
N ASN A 42 -6.68 6.13 -0.96
CA ASN A 42 -5.37 5.50 -0.90
C ASN A 42 -5.41 4.03 -1.34
N THR A 43 -6.47 3.32 -0.95
CA THR A 43 -6.70 1.93 -1.37
C THR A 43 -6.93 1.85 -2.88
N SER A 44 -7.79 2.71 -3.43
CA SER A 44 -8.03 2.80 -4.88
C SER A 44 -6.76 3.15 -5.66
N LYS A 45 -5.95 4.10 -5.16
CA LYS A 45 -4.63 4.41 -5.76
C LYS A 45 -3.70 3.21 -5.75
N SER A 46 -3.62 2.50 -4.63
CA SER A 46 -2.74 1.33 -4.50
C SER A 46 -3.14 0.21 -5.46
N ILE A 47 -4.44 -0.07 -5.59
CA ILE A 47 -4.97 -1.06 -6.53
C ILE A 47 -4.71 -0.63 -7.97
N PHE A 48 -5.01 0.63 -8.31
CA PHE A 48 -4.74 1.18 -9.63
C PHE A 48 -3.27 1.03 -10.03
N LEU A 49 -2.35 1.39 -9.14
CA LEU A 49 -0.91 1.24 -9.38
C LEU A 49 -0.50 -0.23 -9.50
N ALA A 50 -1.09 -1.14 -8.71
CA ALA A 50 -0.87 -2.59 -8.84
C ALA A 50 -1.23 -3.11 -10.22
N THR A 51 -2.44 -2.79 -10.65
CA THR A 51 -3.00 -3.26 -11.91
C THR A 51 -2.19 -2.71 -13.06
N MET A 52 -1.87 -1.41 -13.06
CA MET A 52 -1.04 -0.79 -14.07
C MET A 52 0.37 -1.39 -14.13
N SER A 53 1.02 -1.65 -12.98
CA SER A 53 2.32 -2.33 -12.96
C SER A 53 2.25 -3.74 -13.57
N HIS A 54 1.17 -4.49 -13.35
CA HIS A 54 0.98 -5.82 -13.94
C HIS A 54 0.71 -5.75 -15.45
N GLU A 55 -0.12 -4.80 -15.88
CA GLU A 55 -0.45 -4.59 -17.29
C GLU A 55 0.73 -4.06 -18.12
N ILE A 56 1.67 -3.35 -17.50
CA ILE A 56 2.91 -2.89 -18.16
C ILE A 56 3.97 -4.01 -18.20
N ARG A 57 4.03 -4.90 -17.21
CA ARG A 57 5.00 -6.01 -17.17
C ARG A 57 4.90 -6.93 -18.38
N THR A 58 3.69 -7.29 -18.80
CA THR A 58 3.46 -8.20 -19.94
C THR A 58 3.97 -7.66 -21.28
N PRO A 59 3.60 -6.45 -21.75
CA PRO A 59 4.12 -5.91 -23.00
C PRO A 59 5.63 -5.64 -22.93
N MET A 60 6.17 -5.27 -21.76
CA MET A 60 7.60 -5.09 -21.59
C MET A 60 8.39 -6.39 -21.72
N ASN A 61 7.93 -7.47 -21.09
CA ASN A 61 8.55 -8.79 -21.24
C ASN A 61 8.50 -9.27 -22.71
N ALA A 62 7.44 -8.92 -23.46
CA ALA A 62 7.35 -9.21 -24.89
C ALA A 62 8.38 -8.41 -25.70
N ILE A 63 8.58 -7.12 -25.40
CA ILE A 63 9.60 -6.27 -26.05
C ILE A 63 11.00 -6.81 -25.75
N ILE A 64 11.30 -7.14 -24.49
CA ILE A 64 12.57 -7.75 -24.06
C ILE A 64 12.84 -9.03 -24.87
N GLY A 65 11.87 -9.94 -24.93
CA GLY A 65 12.00 -11.18 -25.71
C GLY A 65 12.19 -10.93 -27.21
N MET A 66 11.54 -9.91 -27.77
CA MET A 66 11.74 -9.51 -29.17
C MET A 66 13.15 -8.98 -29.42
N LEU A 67 13.68 -8.16 -28.52
CA LEU A 67 15.04 -7.63 -28.61
C LEU A 67 16.08 -8.75 -28.45
N GLU A 68 15.86 -9.69 -27.54
CA GLU A 68 16.70 -10.89 -27.39
C GLU A 68 16.73 -11.74 -28.67
N LEU A 69 15.59 -11.95 -29.32
CA LEU A 69 15.52 -12.69 -30.59
C LEU A 69 16.27 -11.98 -31.72
N VAL A 70 16.28 -10.64 -31.73
CA VAL A 70 17.05 -9.85 -32.70
C VAL A 70 18.54 -9.95 -32.41
N LEU A 71 18.97 -9.84 -31.15
CA LEU A 71 20.38 -9.99 -30.75
C LEU A 71 20.95 -11.37 -31.09
N HIS A 72 20.14 -12.42 -31.00
CA HIS A 72 20.57 -13.80 -31.30
C HIS A 72 20.67 -14.12 -32.80
N ARG A 73 20.21 -13.23 -33.70
CA ARG A 73 20.36 -13.43 -35.15
C ARG A 73 21.77 -13.10 -35.61
N ARG A 74 22.41 -14.06 -36.30
CA ARG A 74 23.79 -13.93 -36.83
C ARG A 74 23.99 -12.81 -37.88
N ASP A 75 22.90 -12.24 -38.37
CA ASP A 75 22.88 -11.23 -39.44
C ASP A 75 22.82 -9.79 -38.91
N VAL A 76 22.62 -9.60 -37.60
CA VAL A 76 22.60 -8.27 -36.98
C VAL A 76 24.04 -7.83 -36.75
N ARG A 77 24.51 -6.84 -37.52
CA ARG A 77 25.89 -6.31 -37.46
C ARG A 77 25.92 -4.80 -37.25
N GLY A 78 26.98 -4.31 -36.62
CA GLY A 78 27.26 -2.88 -36.44
C GLY A 78 26.28 -2.18 -35.48
N ARG A 79 25.85 -0.97 -35.82
CA ARG A 79 25.00 -0.10 -34.98
C ARG A 79 23.63 -0.72 -34.60
N SER A 80 23.13 -1.67 -35.37
CA SER A 80 21.84 -2.33 -35.10
C SER A 80 21.89 -3.21 -33.84
N ALA A 81 23.00 -3.90 -33.58
CA ALA A 81 23.18 -4.71 -32.37
C ALA A 81 23.27 -3.81 -31.12
N GLU A 82 24.02 -2.71 -31.21
CA GLU A 82 24.17 -1.74 -30.12
C GLU A 82 22.84 -1.07 -29.75
N GLN A 83 22.05 -0.66 -30.75
CA GLN A 83 20.71 -0.07 -30.53
C GLN A 83 19.74 -1.04 -29.87
N VAL A 84 19.77 -2.31 -30.26
CA VAL A 84 18.90 -3.36 -29.69
C VAL A 84 19.34 -3.69 -28.26
N GLN A 85 20.64 -3.69 -27.98
CA GLN A 85 21.17 -3.86 -26.63
C GLN A 85 20.74 -2.73 -25.69
N VAL A 86 20.90 -1.47 -26.12
CA VAL A 86 20.46 -0.31 -25.34
C VAL A 86 18.95 -0.33 -25.10
N ALA A 87 18.15 -0.71 -26.11
CA ALA A 87 16.71 -0.85 -25.95
C ALA A 87 16.33 -1.94 -24.92
N HIS A 88 17.11 -3.02 -24.85
CA HIS A 88 16.90 -4.13 -23.91
C HIS A 88 17.22 -3.69 -22.47
N ASP A 89 18.37 -3.04 -22.28
CA ASP A 89 18.81 -2.52 -20.98
C ASP A 89 17.83 -1.45 -20.44
N VAL A 90 17.35 -0.54 -21.31
CA VAL A 90 16.35 0.47 -20.95
C VAL A 90 15.01 -0.18 -20.58
N ALA A 91 14.58 -1.21 -21.31
CA ALA A 91 13.38 -1.95 -20.97
C ALA A 91 13.52 -2.64 -19.60
N LEU A 92 14.64 -3.29 -19.30
CA LEU A 92 14.86 -3.89 -17.98
C LEU A 92 14.84 -2.83 -16.86
N SER A 93 15.53 -1.71 -17.05
CA SER A 93 15.57 -0.63 -16.06
C SER A 93 14.18 -0.02 -15.81
N LEU A 94 13.39 0.17 -16.87
CA LEU A 94 12.03 0.69 -16.73
C LEU A 94 11.13 -0.29 -15.95
N LEU A 95 11.36 -1.61 -16.10
CA LEU A 95 10.61 -2.64 -15.39
C LEU A 95 10.91 -2.60 -13.90
N GLU A 96 12.19 -2.44 -13.53
CA GLU A 96 12.63 -2.33 -12.15
C GLU A 96 12.07 -1.07 -11.48
N LEU A 97 12.08 0.06 -12.18
CA LEU A 97 11.51 1.31 -11.65
C LEU A 97 9.99 1.20 -11.43
N LEU A 98 9.27 0.54 -12.34
CA LEU A 98 7.82 0.34 -12.23
C LEU A 98 7.45 -0.73 -11.18
N ALA A 99 8.32 -1.72 -10.95
CA ALA A 99 8.12 -2.79 -9.98
C ALA A 99 8.60 -2.45 -8.57
N GLY A 100 9.60 -1.57 -8.43
CA GLY A 100 10.26 -1.24 -7.17
C GLY A 100 9.32 -0.65 -6.11
N PHE A 101 8.24 0.03 -6.53
CA PHE A 101 7.20 0.53 -5.61
C PHE A 101 6.40 -0.60 -4.93
N TRP A 102 6.22 -1.75 -5.59
CA TRP A 102 5.36 -2.84 -5.12
C TRP A 102 6.05 -3.87 -4.21
N ILE A 103 7.39 -3.86 -4.13
CA ILE A 103 8.13 -4.79 -3.26
C ILE A 103 7.96 -4.44 -1.77
N PHE A 104 7.70 -3.18 -1.44
CA PHE A 104 7.67 -2.72 -0.05
C PHE A 104 6.50 -3.27 0.78
N PRO A 105 5.24 -3.36 0.28
CA PRO A 105 4.12 -3.92 1.04
C PRO A 105 4.16 -5.45 1.18
N ALA A 106 4.62 -6.16 0.13
CA ALA A 106 4.70 -7.63 0.12
C ALA A 106 5.82 -8.16 1.02
N LEU A 107 7.00 -7.52 1.00
CA LEU A 107 8.12 -7.86 1.88
C LEU A 107 7.77 -7.62 3.36
N ASN A 108 7.03 -6.56 3.67
CA ASN A 108 6.57 -6.28 5.04
C ASN A 108 5.54 -7.28 5.56
N ARG A 109 4.79 -7.94 4.67
CA ARG A 109 3.82 -9.00 5.05
C ARG A 109 4.54 -10.32 5.33
N ALA A 110 5.56 -10.66 4.53
CA ALA A 110 6.42 -11.83 4.75
C ALA A 110 7.27 -11.68 6.03
N ARG A 111 7.82 -10.49 6.30
CA ARG A 111 8.65 -10.22 7.47
C ARG A 111 7.87 -10.28 8.81
N ARG A 112 6.56 -9.99 8.81
CA ARG A 112 5.70 -10.15 10.00
C ARG A 112 5.29 -11.60 10.26
N ALA A 113 5.30 -12.47 9.25
CA ALA A 113 4.96 -13.88 9.41
C ALA A 113 6.10 -14.72 10.03
N CYS A 114 7.36 -14.28 9.88
CA CYS A 114 8.52 -15.02 10.39
C CYS A 114 8.88 -14.76 11.86
N THR A 115 8.23 -13.84 12.57
CA THR A 115 8.56 -13.57 14.00
C THR A 115 7.90 -14.55 14.97
N SER A 116 7.15 -15.55 14.49
CA SER A 116 6.46 -16.54 15.32
C SER A 116 6.89 -17.99 15.11
N CYS A 117 7.99 -18.26 14.39
CA CYS A 117 8.58 -19.62 14.38
C CYS A 117 9.49 -19.82 15.60
N PRO A 118 9.33 -20.92 16.36
CA PRO A 118 10.32 -21.29 17.37
C PRO A 118 11.63 -21.68 16.66
N ALA A 119 12.75 -21.19 17.18
CA ALA A 119 14.09 -21.61 16.76
C ALA A 119 14.31 -23.10 17.11
N PRO A 120 15.15 -23.82 16.33
CA PRO A 120 15.41 -25.25 16.54
C PRO A 120 16.07 -25.57 17.88
#